data_AF-A0A7Y6I511-F1
#
_entry.id   AF-A0A7Y6I511-F1
#
_cell.length_a   1.000
_cell.length_b   1.000
_cell.length_c   1.000
_cell.angle_alpha   90.00
_cell.angle_beta   90.00
_cell.angle_gamma   90.00
#
_symmetry.space_group_name_H-M   'P 1'
#
loop_
_entity.id
_entity.type
_entity.pdbx_description
1 polymer ?
#
loop_
_entity_poly.entity_id
_entity_poly.type
_entity_poly.pdbx_seq_one_letter_code
_entity_poly.pdbx_strand_id
1 'polypeptide(L)' 'MTGIATNMTFDQAGAARLGPVPALGERLAEPEQMAEGALFLASDAASFVNGALVPVDGGWSAA' A
#
# COMPACT_ATOMS: atom_id res chain seq x y z
N MET A 1 27.14 -1.03 14.61
CA MET A 1 26.45 0.15 15.16
C MET A 1 25.45 0.61 14.10
N THR A 2 24.22 0.09 14.13
CA THR A 2 23.24 0.24 13.02
C THR A 2 22.45 1.56 13.05
N GLY A 3 22.63 2.40 14.08
CA GLY A 3 21.91 3.68 14.22
C GLY A 3 20.40 3.55 14.46
N ILE A 4 19.91 2.33 14.71
CA ILE A 4 18.49 2.09 14.99
C ILE A 4 18.18 2.61 16.39
N ALA A 5 17.25 3.56 16.48
CA ALA A 5 16.78 4.10 17.75
C ALA A 5 16.15 2.97 18.58
N THR A 6 16.70 2.72 19.77
CA THR A 6 16.21 1.70 20.71
C THR A 6 15.03 2.17 21.56
N ASN A 7 14.62 3.43 21.42
CA ASN A 7 13.55 4.05 22.21
C ASN A 7 12.64 4.93 21.34
N MET A 8 12.02 4.33 20.33
CA MET A 8 11.00 4.99 19.52
C MET A 8 9.76 5.25 20.39
N THR A 9 9.49 6.52 20.71
CA THR A 9 8.22 6.91 21.32
C THR A 9 7.23 7.22 20.20
N PHE A 10 6.16 6.43 20.09
CA PHE A 10 5.10 6.71 19.12
C PHE A 10 4.33 7.96 19.53
N ASP A 11 4.24 8.94 18.64
CA ASP A 11 3.38 10.10 18.84
C ASP A 11 1.92 9.65 18.84
N GLN A 12 1.19 9.94 19.93
CA GLN A 12 -0.21 9.56 20.08
C GLN A 12 -1.10 10.25 19.04
N ALA A 13 -0.79 11.48 18.65
CA ALA A 13 -1.55 12.17 17.61
C ALA A 13 -1.32 11.55 16.22
N GLY A 14 -0.09 11.14 15.92
CA GLY A 14 0.24 10.38 14.71
C GLY A 14 -0.41 8.99 14.69
N ALA A 15 -0.36 8.27 15.83
CA ALA A 15 -0.99 6.96 15.97
C ALA A 15 -2.51 7.02 15.77
N ALA A 16 -3.18 8.06 16.32
CA ALA A 16 -4.61 8.26 16.12
C ALA A 16 -5.00 8.51 14.65
N ARG A 17 -4.13 9.20 13.88
CA ARG A 17 -4.35 9.42 12.44
C ARG A 17 -4.19 8.13 11.62
N LEU A 18 -3.30 7.23 12.06
CA LEU A 18 -3.11 5.93 11.43
C LEU A 18 -4.16 4.90 11.88
N GLY A 19 -4.97 5.18 12.91
CA GLY A 19 -5.97 4.25 13.44
C GLY A 19 -6.93 3.64 12.39
N PRO A 20 -7.40 4.39 11.37
CA PRO A 20 -8.21 3.84 10.28
C PRO A 20 -7.42 2.97 9.30
N VAL A 21 -6.10 3.15 9.18
CA VAL A 21 -5.26 2.51 8.16
C VAL A 21 -5.23 0.97 8.31
N PRO A 22 -5.04 0.38 9.52
CA PRO A 22 -5.20 -1.05 9.74
C PRO A 22 -6.61 -1.59 9.52
N ALA A 23 -7.64 -0.74 9.60
CA ALA A 23 -9.02 -1.13 9.34
C ALA A 23 -9.36 -1.15 7.84
N LEU A 24 -8.58 -0.43 7.02
CA LEU A 24 -8.72 -0.36 5.57
C LEU A 24 -7.90 -1.45 4.84
N GLY A 25 -6.75 -1.84 5.40
CA GLY A 25 -5.94 -2.94 4.87
C GLY A 25 -6.37 -4.29 5.43
N GLU A 26 -7.02 -5.13 4.63
CA GLU A 26 -7.45 -6.47 5.08
C GLU A 26 -6.27 -7.42 5.41
N ARG A 27 -5.08 -7.19 4.83
CA ARG A 27 -3.83 -7.93 5.06
C ARG A 27 -2.65 -7.32 4.29
N LEU A 28 -1.43 -7.76 4.60
CA LEU A 28 -0.26 -7.54 3.74
C LEU A 28 -0.54 -8.14 2.35
N ALA A 29 -0.16 -7.43 1.29
CA ALA A 29 -0.34 -7.95 -0.06
C ALA A 29 0.51 -9.21 -0.29
N GLU A 30 -0.13 -10.25 -0.82
CA GLU A 30 0.57 -11.43 -1.33
C GLU A 30 1.25 -11.10 -2.67
N PRO A 31 2.40 -11.73 -3.01
CA PRO A 31 3.11 -11.48 -4.26
C PRO A 31 2.23 -11.59 -5.51
N GLU A 32 1.28 -12.53 -5.50
CA GLU A 32 0.34 -12.79 -6.59
C GLU A 32 -0.55 -11.58 -6.85
N GLN A 33 -0.95 -10.83 -5.80
CA GLN A 33 -1.80 -9.64 -5.97
C GLN A 33 -1.09 -8.53 -6.73
N MET A 34 0.23 -8.41 -6.57
CA MET A 34 1.05 -7.46 -7.35
C MET A 34 1.22 -7.95 -8.79
N ALA A 35 1.43 -9.25 -8.97
CA ALA A 35 1.60 -9.86 -10.29
C ALA A 35 0.32 -9.72 -11.14
N GLU A 36 -0.85 -9.94 -10.56
CA GLU A 36 -2.15 -9.78 -11.24
C GLU A 36 -2.39 -8.34 -11.69
N GLY A 37 -2.05 -7.35 -10.87
CA GLY A 37 -2.14 -5.93 -11.25
C GLY A 37 -1.24 -5.60 -12.46
N ALA A 38 0.01 -6.11 -12.44
CA ALA A 38 0.93 -5.96 -13.57
C ALA A 38 0.43 -6.71 -14.82
N LEU A 39 -0.09 -7.92 -14.66
CA LEU A 39 -0.63 -8.74 -15.74
C LEU A 39 -1.83 -8.06 -16.42
N PHE A 40 -2.75 -7.48 -15.64
CA PHE A 40 -3.85 -6.68 -16.16
C PHE A 40 -3.33 -5.54 -17.03
N LEU A 41 -2.38 -4.74 -16.54
CA LEU A 41 -1.81 -3.61 -17.28
C LEU A 41 -1.07 -4.03 -18.55
N ALA A 42 -0.51 -5.24 -18.58
CA ALA A 42 0.16 -5.80 -19.75
C ALA A 42 -0.80 -6.48 -20.76
N SER A 43 -2.08 -6.61 -20.41
CA SER A 43 -3.09 -7.32 -21.22
C SER A 43 -3.87 -6.40 -22.15
N ASP A 44 -4.56 -6.99 -23.13
CA ASP A 44 -5.49 -6.26 -24.02
C ASP A 44 -6.64 -5.57 -23.26
N ALA A 45 -6.97 -6.04 -22.05
CA ALA A 45 -8.00 -5.42 -21.21
C ALA A 45 -7.61 -4.00 -20.76
N ALA A 46 -6.31 -3.68 -20.75
CA ALA A 46 -5.78 -2.35 -20.44
C ALA A 46 -5.41 -1.54 -21.68
N SER A 47 -5.88 -1.93 -22.88
CA SER A 47 -5.49 -1.32 -24.18
C SER A 47 -5.68 0.20 -24.29
N PHE A 48 -6.48 0.82 -23.42
CA PHE A 48 -6.67 2.27 -23.37
C PHE A 48 -6.26 2.92 -22.04
N VAL A 49 -5.51 2.19 -21.19
CA VAL A 49 -4.96 2.69 -19.94
C VAL A 49 -3.49 3.06 -20.18
N ASN A 50 -3.19 4.36 -20.22
CA ASN A 50 -1.83 4.87 -20.39
C ASN A 50 -1.59 6.13 -19.53
N GLY A 51 -0.35 6.30 -19.04
CA GLY A 51 0.06 7.44 -18.23
C GLY A 51 -0.53 7.50 -16.82
N ALA A 52 -1.29 6.48 -16.41
CA ALA A 52 -1.91 6.40 -15.09
C ALA A 52 -1.00 5.66 -14.08
N LEU A 53 -1.01 6.13 -12.83
CA LEU A 53 -0.52 5.36 -11.68
C LEU A 53 -1.72 4.60 -11.10
N VAL A 54 -1.68 3.27 -11.09
CA VAL A 54 -2.75 2.42 -10.55
C VAL A 54 -2.30 1.85 -9.20
N PRO A 55 -2.89 2.29 -8.07
CA PRO A 55 -2.55 1.75 -6.76
C PRO A 55 -3.01 0.29 -6.61
N VAL A 56 -2.13 -0.56 -6.09
CA VAL A 56 -2.39 -1.96 -5.72
C VAL A 56 -1.90 -2.16 -4.29
N ASP A 57 -2.55 -1.51 -3.34
CA ASP A 57 -2.04 -1.34 -1.97
C ASP A 57 -3.08 -1.59 -0.88
N GLY A 58 -4.20 -2.23 -1.24
CA GLY A 58 -5.29 -2.51 -0.30
C GLY A 58 -5.98 -1.25 0.24
N GLY A 59 -5.90 -0.11 -0.46
CA GLY A 59 -6.53 1.13 -0.06
C GLY A 59 -5.65 2.01 0.84
N TRP A 60 -4.38 1.64 1.04
CA TRP A 60 -3.42 2.41 1.85
C TRP A 60 -3.30 3.86 1.41
N SER A 61 -3.16 4.11 0.10
CA SER A 61 -2.99 5.47 -0.43
C SER A 61 -4.27 6.32 -0.37
N ALA A 62 -5.42 5.72 -0.04
CA ALA A 62 -6.70 6.41 0.08
C ALA A 62 -7.09 6.74 1.54
N ALA A 63 -6.35 6.19 2.51
CA ALA A 63 -6.56 6.40 3.95
C ALA A 63 -5.91 7.71 4.44
#